data_AF-A0A7S1MFM2-F1
#
_entry.id   AF-A0A7S1MFM2-F1
#
_cell.length_a   1.000
_cell.length_b   1.000
_cell.length_c   1.000
_cell.angle_alpha   90.00
_cell.angle_beta   90.00
_cell.angle_gamma   90.00
#
_symmetry.space_group_name_H-M   'P 1'
#
loop_
_entity.id
_entity.type
_entity.pdbx_description
1 polymer ?
#
loop_
_entity_poly.entity_id
_entity_poly.type
_entity_poly.pdbx_seq_one_letter_code
_entity_poly.pdbx_strand_id
1 'polypeptide(L)'
;AGCRPASERPSMPEEEADFNLARCDPGLVEAEIEHQLYLKGYCVVGSVTADELLYDALDDIKALKVDGRLQPPPEQIVDGLLGADGSGEIAHLALPDEPDYADGERLRRVDESLSSLAENCSRFMTGSGYLATLRSPSLLIR
;
A
#
# COMPACT_ATOMS: atom_id res chain seq x y z
N ALA A 1 13.79 -13.83 -18.42
CA ALA A 1 13.55 -13.00 -19.61
C ALA A 1 12.13 -13.26 -20.11
N GLY A 2 11.27 -12.25 -20.05
CA GLY A 2 9.86 -12.36 -20.42
C GLY A 2 9.07 -11.16 -19.92
N CYS A 3 9.33 -9.96 -20.45
CA CYS A 3 8.43 -8.84 -20.29
C CYS A 3 7.11 -9.21 -20.98
N ARG A 4 6.02 -9.32 -20.22
CA ARG A 4 4.69 -9.40 -20.82
C ARG A 4 4.38 -8.09 -21.55
N PRO A 5 3.72 -8.14 -22.72
CA PRO A 5 3.30 -6.94 -23.41
C PRO A 5 2.33 -6.13 -22.54
N ALA A 6 2.40 -4.80 -22.65
CA ALA A 6 1.61 -3.87 -21.85
C ALA A 6 0.07 -4.08 -21.91
N SER A 7 -0.40 -4.85 -22.89
CA SER A 7 -1.82 -5.15 -23.15
C SER A 7 -2.42 -6.28 -22.31
N GLU A 8 -1.65 -6.99 -21.49
CA GLU A 8 -2.14 -8.10 -20.63
C GLU A 8 -2.15 -7.74 -19.13
N ARG A 9 -1.98 -6.46 -18.78
CA ARG A 9 -2.01 -6.02 -17.39
C ARG A 9 -3.47 -5.89 -16.93
N PRO A 10 -3.90 -6.58 -15.87
CA PRO A 10 -5.21 -6.34 -15.30
C PRO A 10 -5.19 -4.94 -14.69
N SER A 11 -5.81 -3.98 -15.38
CA SER A 11 -6.29 -2.77 -14.74
C SER A 11 -7.35 -3.22 -13.73
N MET A 12 -7.21 -2.87 -12.46
CA MET A 12 -8.33 -3.02 -11.53
C MET A 12 -9.53 -2.30 -12.14
N PRO A 13 -10.72 -2.92 -12.15
CA PRO A 13 -11.92 -2.25 -12.64
C PRO A 13 -12.10 -0.97 -11.81
N GLU A 14 -12.27 0.17 -12.47
CA GLU A 14 -12.43 1.50 -11.85
C GLU A 14 -13.62 1.58 -10.87
N GLU A 15 -14.45 0.53 -10.76
CA GLU A 15 -15.66 0.46 -9.96
C GLU A 15 -15.47 0.11 -8.47
N GLU A 16 -14.27 -0.26 -8.01
CA GLU A 16 -14.04 -0.61 -6.59
C GLU A 16 -13.50 0.54 -5.71
N ALA A 17 -13.09 1.66 -6.30
CA ALA A 17 -12.63 2.82 -5.53
C ALA A 17 -13.82 3.72 -5.15
N ASP A 18 -13.89 4.13 -3.88
CA ASP A 18 -14.91 5.08 -3.43
C ASP A 18 -14.68 6.47 -4.03
N PHE A 19 -13.41 6.86 -4.24
CA PHE A 19 -13.04 8.01 -5.07
C PHE A 19 -11.56 7.94 -5.49
N ASN A 20 -11.15 8.78 -6.44
CA ASN A 20 -9.78 8.85 -6.95
C ASN A 20 -9.16 10.23 -6.63
N LEU A 21 -8.04 10.25 -5.90
CA LEU A 21 -7.35 11.49 -5.51
C LEU A 21 -6.93 12.36 -6.69
N ALA A 22 -6.57 11.75 -7.82
CA ALA A 22 -6.15 12.49 -9.00
C ALA A 22 -7.29 13.25 -9.68
N ARG A 23 -8.55 12.90 -9.39
CA ARG A 23 -9.76 13.48 -10.01
C ARG A 23 -10.60 14.30 -9.04
N CYS A 24 -10.21 14.38 -7.76
CA CYS A 24 -10.99 15.04 -6.73
C CYS A 24 -10.46 16.46 -6.47
N ASP A 25 -11.36 17.41 -6.20
CA ASP A 25 -10.99 18.75 -5.75
C ASP A 25 -10.35 18.63 -4.35
N PRO A 26 -9.13 19.15 -4.12
CA PRO A 26 -8.47 19.10 -2.82
C PRO A 26 -9.34 19.59 -1.65
N GLY A 27 -10.28 20.51 -1.89
CA GLY A 27 -11.19 21.02 -0.87
C GLY A 27 -12.36 20.09 -0.52
N LEU A 28 -12.63 19.06 -1.31
CA LEU A 28 -13.74 18.11 -1.12
C LEU A 28 -13.28 16.72 -0.66
N VAL A 29 -11.99 16.40 -0.81
CA VAL A 29 -11.42 15.11 -0.40
C VAL A 29 -11.69 14.81 1.09
N GLU A 30 -11.57 15.81 1.95
CA GLU A 30 -11.82 15.67 3.39
C GLU A 30 -13.26 15.22 3.69
N ALA A 31 -14.23 15.96 3.15
CA ALA A 31 -15.64 15.69 3.37
C ALA A 31 -16.05 14.33 2.82
N GLU A 32 -15.47 13.92 1.69
CA GLU A 32 -15.76 12.61 1.09
C GLU A 32 -15.17 11.46 1.92
N ILE A 33 -13.91 11.57 2.37
CA ILE A 33 -13.29 10.57 3.25
C ILE A 33 -14.10 10.43 4.55
N GLU A 34 -14.45 11.55 5.19
CA GLU A 34 -15.24 11.53 6.42
C GLU A 34 -16.62 10.89 6.18
N HIS A 35 -17.26 11.22 5.06
CA HIS A 35 -18.55 10.65 4.68
C HIS A 35 -18.48 9.13 4.49
N GLN A 36 -17.48 8.62 3.77
CA GLN A 36 -17.31 7.19 3.53
C GLN A 36 -16.96 6.44 4.83
N LEU A 37 -16.07 7.00 5.65
CA LEU A 37 -15.75 6.42 6.96
C LEU A 37 -16.96 6.38 7.88
N TYR A 38 -17.80 7.42 7.90
CA TYR A 38 -19.02 7.43 8.70
C TYR A 38 -20.04 6.38 8.23
N LEU A 39 -20.23 6.23 6.91
CA LEU A 39 -21.23 5.33 6.35
C LEU A 39 -20.81 3.85 6.38
N LYS A 40 -19.56 3.55 6.03
CA LYS A 40 -19.07 2.19 5.80
C LYS A 40 -18.08 1.71 6.85
N GLY A 41 -17.46 2.63 7.59
CA GLY A 41 -16.33 2.32 8.48
C GLY A 41 -15.00 2.10 7.76
N TYR A 42 -14.97 2.21 6.43
CA TYR A 42 -13.77 2.11 5.59
C TYR A 42 -13.92 3.01 4.36
N CYS A 43 -12.81 3.32 3.70
CA CYS A 43 -12.78 4.11 2.48
C CYS A 43 -11.67 3.60 1.54
N VAL A 44 -12.03 3.26 0.30
CA VAL A 44 -11.10 2.80 -0.73
C VAL A 44 -10.69 3.97 -1.61
N VAL A 45 -9.42 4.35 -1.53
CA VAL A 45 -8.85 5.46 -2.30
C VAL A 45 -8.17 4.92 -3.55
N GLY A 46 -8.67 5.34 -4.71
CA GLY A 46 -8.10 5.01 -6.02
C GLY A 46 -6.68 5.56 -6.19
N SER A 47 -5.90 4.86 -7.03
CA SER A 47 -4.44 4.87 -7.00
C SER A 47 -3.77 6.23 -6.78
N VAL A 48 -2.88 6.26 -5.79
CA VAL A 48 -2.02 7.40 -5.44
C VAL A 48 -0.70 7.38 -6.22
N THR A 49 -0.45 6.29 -6.96
CA THR A 49 0.77 6.05 -7.74
C THR A 49 0.43 5.58 -9.15
N ALA A 50 1.32 5.85 -10.10
CA ALA A 50 1.14 5.29 -11.44
C ALA A 50 1.22 3.76 -11.37
N ASP A 51 0.28 3.05 -12.01
CA ASP A 51 0.27 1.58 -12.05
C ASP A 51 1.62 1.01 -12.51
N GLU A 52 2.29 1.71 -13.43
CA GLU A 52 3.64 1.37 -13.89
C GLU A 52 4.67 1.29 -12.76
N LEU A 53 4.63 2.22 -11.80
CA LEU A 53 5.52 2.22 -10.65
C LEU A 53 5.27 1.02 -9.74
N LEU A 54 3.99 0.66 -9.52
CA LEU A 54 3.61 -0.51 -8.71
C LEU A 54 4.07 -1.82 -9.37
N TYR A 55 3.88 -1.95 -10.69
CA TYR A 55 4.36 -3.11 -11.43
C TYR A 55 5.89 -3.22 -11.42
N ASP A 56 6.58 -2.10 -11.57
CA ASP A 56 8.04 -2.07 -11.54
C ASP A 56 8.60 -2.38 -10.15
N ALA A 57 7.91 -1.96 -9.07
CA ALA A 57 8.29 -2.27 -7.70
C ALA A 57 8.25 -3.78 -7.39
N LEU A 58 7.49 -4.58 -8.16
CA LEU A 58 7.52 -6.04 -8.05
C LEU A 58 8.89 -6.64 -8.37
N ASP A 59 9.72 -5.98 -9.18
CA ASP A 59 11.08 -6.46 -9.44
C ASP A 59 12.00 -6.25 -8.22
N ASP A 60 11.87 -5.13 -7.52
CA ASP A 60 12.60 -4.86 -6.28
C ASP A 60 12.20 -5.89 -5.20
N ILE A 61 10.90 -6.20 -5.11
CA ILE A 61 10.38 -7.26 -4.23
C ILE A 61 10.97 -8.64 -4.57
N LYS A 62 11.10 -8.98 -5.87
CA LYS A 62 11.74 -10.24 -6.28
C LYS A 62 13.20 -10.30 -5.83
N ALA A 63 13.92 -9.17 -5.87
CA ALA A 63 15.29 -9.10 -5.36
C ALA A 63 15.32 -9.38 -3.84
N LEU A 64 14.44 -8.76 -3.05
CA LEU A 64 14.30 -9.05 -1.62
C LEU A 64 13.99 -10.53 -1.33
N LYS A 65 13.23 -11.19 -2.21
CA LYS A 65 12.95 -12.63 -2.11
C LYS A 65 14.20 -13.47 -2.33
N VAL A 66 14.99 -13.13 -3.34
CA VAL A 66 16.26 -13.82 -3.65
C VAL A 66 17.25 -13.64 -2.50
N ASP A 67 17.25 -12.48 -1.85
CA ASP A 67 18.08 -12.17 -0.69
C ASP A 67 17.58 -12.82 0.61
N GLY A 68 16.47 -13.56 0.58
CA GLY A 68 15.92 -14.28 1.73
C GLY A 68 15.33 -13.38 2.82
N ARG A 69 14.97 -12.13 2.48
CA ARG A 69 14.42 -11.15 3.43
C ARG A 69 12.92 -11.25 3.64
N LEU A 70 12.23 -11.97 2.75
CA LEU A 70 10.80 -12.25 2.85
C LEU A 70 10.60 -13.49 3.73
N GLN A 71 9.92 -13.30 4.88
CA GLN A 71 9.68 -14.35 5.87
C GLN A 71 8.18 -14.62 6.03
N PRO A 72 7.77 -15.87 6.29
CA PRO A 72 6.36 -16.14 6.58
C PRO A 72 5.92 -15.43 7.88
N PRO A 73 4.66 -15.02 7.99
CA PRO A 73 4.07 -14.55 9.23
C PRO A 73 4.17 -15.62 10.34
N PRO A 74 4.18 -15.21 11.62
CA PRO A 74 4.10 -16.15 12.73
C PRO A 74 2.89 -17.09 12.62
N GLU A 75 3.05 -18.36 12.96
CA GLU A 75 2.00 -19.40 12.85
C GLU A 75 0.71 -19.00 13.56
N GLN A 76 0.81 -18.31 14.71
CA GLN A 76 -0.38 -17.83 15.43
C GLN A 76 -1.22 -16.82 14.63
N ILE A 77 -0.59 -16.03 13.75
CA ILE A 77 -1.29 -15.11 12.84
C ILE A 77 -1.89 -15.88 11.67
N VAL A 78 -1.18 -16.88 11.15
CA VAL A 78 -1.70 -17.74 10.07
C VAL A 78 -2.95 -18.47 10.53
N ASP A 79 -2.90 -19.19 11.66
CA ASP A 79 -4.02 -19.98 12.16
C ASP A 79 -5.20 -19.14 12.68
N GLY A 80 -4.92 -17.94 13.22
CA GLY A 80 -5.92 -17.09 13.87
C GLY A 80 -6.57 -16.04 12.98
N LEU A 81 -5.89 -15.57 11.94
CA LEU A 81 -6.33 -14.43 11.11
C LEU A 81 -6.33 -14.74 9.62
N LEU A 82 -5.24 -15.31 9.09
CA LEU A 82 -5.08 -15.46 7.64
C LEU A 82 -5.69 -16.77 7.11
N GLY A 83 -5.90 -17.77 7.98
CA GLY A 83 -6.35 -19.10 7.62
C GLY A 83 -5.27 -19.98 6.99
N ALA A 84 -5.61 -21.23 6.69
CA ALA A 84 -4.69 -22.21 6.11
C ALA A 84 -4.16 -21.83 4.72
N ASP A 85 -4.88 -20.95 4.00
CA ASP A 85 -4.47 -20.42 2.69
C ASP A 85 -3.72 -19.07 2.80
N GLY A 86 -3.49 -18.59 4.03
CA GLY A 86 -2.82 -17.34 4.36
C GLY A 86 -1.34 -17.34 4.02
N SER A 87 -1.00 -17.23 2.74
CA SER A 87 0.37 -17.35 2.21
C SER A 87 1.10 -16.00 2.08
N GLY A 88 0.94 -15.14 3.10
CA GLY A 88 1.68 -13.88 3.16
C GLY A 88 3.19 -14.09 3.37
N GLU A 89 4.00 -13.15 2.91
CA GLU A 89 5.41 -13.00 3.27
C GLU A 89 5.64 -11.56 3.75
N ILE A 90 6.45 -11.37 4.79
CA ILE A 90 6.73 -10.08 5.42
C ILE A 90 8.20 -9.74 5.19
N ALA A 91 8.49 -8.50 4.84
CA ALA A 91 9.85 -7.97 4.83
C ALA A 91 9.93 -6.70 5.68
N HIS A 92 11.00 -6.59 6.47
CA HIS A 92 11.35 -5.34 7.12
C HIS A 92 12.12 -4.47 6.14
N LEU A 93 11.50 -3.36 5.74
CA LEU A 93 12.11 -2.37 4.89
C LEU A 93 12.78 -1.28 5.73
N ALA A 94 13.87 -0.73 5.20
CA ALA A 94 14.50 0.48 5.66
C ALA A 94 13.56 1.69 5.44
N LEU A 95 13.77 2.75 6.20
CA LEU A 95 13.01 3.99 5.97
C LEU A 95 13.59 4.73 4.75
N PRO A 96 12.76 5.35 3.87
CA PRO A 96 13.23 6.06 2.67
C PRO A 96 14.28 7.14 2.94
N ASP A 97 14.24 7.73 4.13
CA ASP A 97 15.13 8.79 4.61
C ASP A 97 16.41 8.25 5.29
N GLU A 98 16.54 6.93 5.46
CA GLU A 98 17.76 6.33 5.99
C GLU A 98 18.91 6.41 4.96
N PRO A 99 20.12 6.79 5.38
CA PRO A 99 21.27 6.98 4.48
C PRO A 99 21.72 5.68 3.79
N ASP A 100 21.44 4.53 4.40
CA ASP A 100 21.83 3.20 3.91
C ASP A 100 20.67 2.43 3.27
N TYR A 101 19.64 3.12 2.78
CA TYR A 101 18.50 2.50 2.12
C TYR A 101 18.94 1.66 0.91
N ALA A 102 18.69 0.35 0.97
CA ALA A 102 19.15 -0.63 -0.02
C ALA A 102 18.03 -1.49 -0.62
N ASP A 103 16.76 -1.15 -0.36
CA ASP A 103 15.62 -2.03 -0.68
C ASP A 103 15.07 -1.85 -2.09
N GLY A 104 15.61 -0.89 -2.85
CA GLY A 104 15.23 -0.62 -4.22
C GLY A 104 14.51 0.72 -4.40
N GLU A 105 14.92 1.43 -5.45
CA GLU A 105 14.45 2.79 -5.75
C GLU A 105 12.94 2.85 -6.02
N ARG A 106 12.36 1.81 -6.61
CA ARG A 106 10.95 1.81 -6.98
C ARG A 106 10.11 1.58 -5.74
N LEU A 107 10.53 0.65 -4.87
CA LEU A 107 9.93 0.47 -3.55
C LEU A 107 10.00 1.75 -2.71
N ARG A 108 11.13 2.48 -2.78
CA ARG A 108 11.29 3.75 -2.06
C ARG A 108 10.21 4.76 -2.46
N ARG A 109 10.00 4.94 -3.77
CA ARG A 109 9.00 5.88 -4.29
C ARG A 109 7.57 5.48 -3.98
N VAL A 110 7.28 4.18 -4.00
CA VAL A 110 5.96 3.68 -3.55
C VAL A 110 5.76 4.03 -2.08
N ASP A 111 6.74 3.78 -1.24
CA ASP A 111 6.66 4.08 0.19
C ASP A 111 6.52 5.58 0.48
N GLU A 112 7.28 6.44 -0.22
CA GLU A 112 7.14 7.91 -0.13
C GLU A 112 5.73 8.37 -0.53
N SER A 113 5.15 7.76 -1.56
CA SER A 113 3.81 8.10 -2.03
C SER A 113 2.73 7.68 -1.01
N LEU A 114 2.88 6.49 -0.43
CA LEU A 114 1.98 6.01 0.64
C LEU A 114 2.13 6.81 1.93
N SER A 115 3.35 7.23 2.26
CA SER A 115 3.63 8.09 3.42
C SER A 115 2.99 9.47 3.23
N SER A 116 3.14 10.07 2.04
CA SER A 116 2.47 11.32 1.67
C SER A 116 0.94 11.19 1.75
N LEU A 117 0.37 10.07 1.29
CA LEU A 117 -1.05 9.79 1.47
C LEU A 117 -1.44 9.78 2.95
N ALA A 118 -0.72 9.02 3.77
CA ALA A 118 -1.00 8.89 5.19
C ALA A 118 -0.91 10.24 5.92
N GLU A 119 0.08 11.07 5.59
CA GLU A 119 0.20 12.43 6.12
C GLU A 119 -0.99 13.31 5.74
N ASN A 120 -1.45 13.22 4.48
CA ASN A 120 -2.64 13.94 4.05
C ASN A 120 -3.90 13.44 4.78
N CYS A 121 -4.01 12.13 4.99
CA CYS A 121 -5.12 11.53 5.73
C CYS A 121 -5.10 11.85 7.23
N SER A 122 -3.93 12.13 7.81
CA SER A 122 -3.80 12.43 9.24
C SER A 122 -4.65 13.62 9.69
N ARG A 123 -4.88 14.57 8.78
CA ARG A 123 -5.69 15.78 9.03
C ARG A 123 -7.17 15.44 9.27
N PHE A 124 -7.66 14.38 8.62
CA PHE A 124 -9.06 13.95 8.68
C PHE A 124 -9.38 13.10 9.93
N MET A 125 -8.37 12.73 10.72
CA MET A 125 -8.57 11.93 11.93
C MET A 125 -8.85 12.76 13.19
N THR A 126 -8.69 14.09 13.10
CA THR A 126 -8.91 15.03 14.21
C THR A 126 -10.42 15.23 14.50
N GLY A 127 -11.09 14.18 14.99
CA GLY A 127 -12.52 14.26 15.34
C GLY A 127 -13.25 12.90 15.33
N SER A 128 -12.67 11.92 14.64
CA SER A 128 -13.30 10.60 14.44
C SER A 128 -12.96 9.57 15.54
N GLY A 129 -12.16 9.94 16.54
CA GLY A 129 -11.75 9.06 17.64
C GLY A 129 -10.70 8.02 17.27
N TYR A 130 -10.18 8.06 16.03
CA TYR A 130 -9.10 7.20 15.56
C TYR A 130 -7.73 7.83 15.83
N LEU A 131 -6.75 7.00 16.15
CA LEU A 131 -5.34 7.40 16.24
C LEU A 131 -4.62 6.95 14.97
N ALA A 132 -4.05 7.91 14.25
CA ALA A 132 -3.05 7.64 13.22
C ALA A 132 -1.92 6.86 13.86
N THR A 133 -1.79 5.57 13.56
CA THR A 133 -0.69 4.77 14.09
C THR A 133 0.43 4.72 13.06
N LEU A 134 1.66 4.75 13.57
CA LEU A 134 2.94 4.81 12.86
C LEU A 134 3.02 3.87 11.65
N ARG A 135 3.88 4.24 10.69
CA ARG A 135 4.24 3.41 9.53
C ARG A 135 4.55 1.97 9.96
N SER A 136 3.81 1.01 9.42
CA SER A 136 3.98 -0.41 9.71
C SER A 136 4.95 -1.08 8.73
N PRO A 137 5.59 -2.20 9.09
CA PRO A 137 6.35 -3.02 8.14
C PRO A 137 5.50 -3.40 6.92
N SER A 138 6.15 -3.57 5.77
CA SER A 138 5.48 -3.94 4.53
C SER A 138 5.09 -5.42 4.53
N LEU A 139 3.81 -5.69 4.30
CA LEU A 139 3.26 -7.03 4.12
C LEU A 139 3.07 -7.29 2.63
N LEU A 140 3.62 -8.39 2.14
CA LEU A 140 3.31 -8.93 0.81
C LEU A 140 2.26 -10.02 0.97
N ILE A 141 1.10 -9.84 0.34
CA ILE A 141 0.09 -10.89 0.21
C ILE A 141 0.20 -11.44 -1.22
N ARG A 142 0.28 -12.77 -1.32
CA ARG A 142 0.50 -13.45 -2.60
C ARG A 142 -0.79 -13.82 -3.30
#